data_AF-A0A957NM45-F1
#
_entry.id   AF-A0A957NM45-F1
#
_cell.length_a   1.000
_cell.length_b   1.000
_cell.length_c   1.000
_cell.angle_alpha   90.00
_cell.angle_beta   90.00
_cell.angle_gamma   90.00
#
_symmetry.space_group_name_H-M   'P 1'
#
loop_
_entity.id
_entity.type
_entity.pdbx_description
1 polymer ?
#
loop_
_entity_poly.entity_id
_entity_poly.type
_entity_poly.pdbx_seq_one_letter_code
_entity_poly.pdbx_strand_id
1 'polypeptide(L)'
;SGGKVTGVQVGGRNHGAEKVIVAAGSWSGTIAGIDAPVRPIKGQGLLLKPSFAVAHVLESFAGYVTPGRDGHLLIGATVEDIGYDQRVTAAGMQKLLSDAMRLAPDLHNATLVRTWAGLRPCSVDGLPILGPVAGKNGLLMATAHFRNGILLAPITAQLMVDWVQGRTPALDVKPFAPDRF
;
A
#
# COMPACT_ATOMS: atom_id res chain seq x y z
N SER A 1 20.63 -16.61 16.78
CA SER A 1 20.68 -18.04 17.14
C SER A 1 19.51 -18.35 18.06
N GLY A 2 18.82 -19.48 17.86
CA GLY A 2 17.65 -19.86 18.67
C GLY A 2 16.34 -19.13 18.36
N GLY A 3 16.13 -18.68 17.11
CA GLY A 3 14.89 -18.03 16.69
C GLY A 3 14.68 -16.60 17.22
N LYS A 4 15.61 -16.01 17.99
CA LYS A 4 15.50 -14.62 18.44
C LYS A 4 16.08 -13.63 17.42
N VAL A 5 15.33 -12.58 17.12
CA VAL A 5 15.81 -11.41 16.35
C VAL A 5 16.82 -10.62 17.17
N THR A 6 17.87 -10.16 16.50
CA THR A 6 18.93 -9.34 17.12
C THR A 6 19.15 -8.01 16.40
N GLY A 7 18.46 -7.78 15.28
CA GLY A 7 18.63 -6.57 14.48
C GLY A 7 18.34 -6.79 13.01
N VAL A 8 18.79 -5.82 12.20
CA VAL A 8 18.75 -5.86 10.73
C VAL A 8 20.13 -5.58 10.16
N GLN A 9 20.45 -6.17 8.99
CA GLN A 9 21.67 -5.86 8.26
C GLN A 9 21.35 -4.99 7.05
N VAL A 10 22.02 -3.83 6.92
CA VAL A 10 21.83 -2.88 5.82
C VAL A 10 23.19 -2.49 5.26
N GLY A 11 23.43 -2.74 3.97
CA GLY A 11 24.70 -2.42 3.32
C GLY A 11 25.92 -3.06 4.01
N GLY A 12 25.76 -4.27 4.53
CA GLY A 12 26.80 -5.00 5.28
C GLY A 12 26.97 -4.59 6.75
N ARG A 13 26.29 -3.52 7.21
CA ARG A 13 26.33 -3.08 8.62
C ARG A 13 25.18 -3.64 9.42
N ASN A 14 25.46 -4.04 10.66
CA ASN A 14 24.45 -4.54 11.59
C ASN A 14 23.87 -3.40 12.43
N HIS A 15 22.55 -3.35 12.51
CA HIS A 15 21.80 -2.43 13.36
C HIS A 15 21.05 -3.27 14.39
N GLY A 16 21.52 -3.23 15.65
CA GLY A 16 20.95 -4.02 16.74
C GLY A 16 19.56 -3.57 17.13
N ALA A 17 18.64 -4.52 17.32
CA ALA A 17 17.30 -4.27 17.83
C ALA A 17 16.73 -5.56 18.44
N GLU A 18 16.01 -5.43 19.56
CA GLU A 18 15.32 -6.57 20.18
C GLU A 18 14.01 -6.92 19.47
N LYS A 19 13.40 -5.92 18.81
CA LYS A 19 12.20 -6.08 18.00
C LYS A 19 12.40 -5.42 16.64
N VAL A 20 11.97 -6.10 15.59
CA VAL A 20 12.02 -5.63 14.20
C VAL A 20 10.64 -5.79 13.59
N ILE A 21 10.14 -4.74 12.94
CA ILE A 21 8.89 -4.77 12.19
C ILE A 21 9.21 -4.76 10.69
N VAL A 22 8.73 -5.75 9.96
CA VAL A 22 8.73 -5.74 8.49
C VAL A 22 7.51 -4.97 8.00
N ALA A 23 7.74 -3.73 7.57
CA ALA A 23 6.74 -2.85 6.98
C ALA A 23 7.17 -2.35 5.58
N ALA A 24 7.87 -3.20 4.82
CA ALA A 24 8.49 -2.83 3.54
C ALA A 24 7.54 -2.94 2.33
N GLY A 25 6.23 -2.93 2.55
CA GLY A 25 5.23 -2.99 1.47
C GLY A 25 5.49 -4.14 0.49
N SER A 26 5.50 -3.84 -0.81
CA SER A 26 5.66 -4.86 -1.86
C SER A 26 7.02 -5.55 -1.82
N TRP A 27 8.02 -4.96 -1.17
CA TRP A 27 9.36 -5.51 -1.01
C TRP A 27 9.51 -6.39 0.24
N SER A 28 8.44 -6.63 1.01
CA SER A 28 8.54 -7.42 2.26
C SER A 28 9.10 -8.83 2.01
N GLY A 29 8.68 -9.48 0.92
CA GLY A 29 9.17 -10.80 0.52
C GLY A 29 10.57 -10.81 -0.09
N THR A 30 11.18 -9.65 -0.33
CA THR A 30 12.57 -9.57 -0.86
C THR A 30 13.62 -9.46 0.26
N ILE A 31 13.19 -9.35 1.52
CA ILE A 31 14.09 -9.26 2.67
C ILE A 31 14.55 -10.67 3.05
N ALA A 32 15.87 -10.89 3.06
CA ALA A 32 16.45 -12.18 3.40
C ALA A 32 15.99 -12.67 4.78
N GLY A 33 15.55 -13.93 4.85
CA GLY A 33 15.07 -14.54 6.09
C GLY A 33 13.65 -14.14 6.48
N ILE A 34 12.92 -13.38 5.65
CA ILE A 34 11.50 -13.09 5.82
C ILE A 34 10.72 -13.92 4.80
N ASP A 35 9.68 -14.60 5.28
CA ASP A 35 8.68 -15.22 4.42
C ASP A 35 7.43 -14.34 4.45
N ALA A 36 7.16 -13.68 3.34
CA ALA A 36 6.05 -12.76 3.19
C ALA A 36 5.46 -12.96 1.79
N PRO A 37 4.31 -13.65 1.66
CA PRO A 37 3.69 -13.93 0.36
C PRO A 37 2.98 -12.68 -0.18
N VAL A 38 3.75 -11.62 -0.41
CA VAL A 38 3.32 -10.30 -0.87
C VAL A 38 3.86 -10.04 -2.26
N ARG A 39 2.98 -9.66 -3.17
CA ARG A 39 3.32 -9.26 -4.54
C ARG A 39 2.92 -7.81 -4.83
N PRO A 40 3.66 -7.11 -5.70
CA PRO A 40 3.29 -5.78 -6.15
C PRO A 40 2.12 -5.83 -7.14
N ILE A 41 1.09 -5.02 -6.90
CA ILE A 41 0.05 -4.71 -7.88
C ILE A 41 0.21 -3.27 -8.31
N LYS A 42 0.63 -3.06 -9.56
CA LYS A 42 0.82 -1.72 -10.10
C LYS A 42 -0.51 -0.99 -10.19
N GLY A 43 -0.47 0.29 -9.83
CA GLY A 43 -1.55 1.24 -10.06
C GLY A 43 -1.02 2.55 -10.59
N GLN A 44 -1.48 2.93 -11.77
CA GLN A 44 -1.19 4.21 -12.38
C GLN A 44 -2.22 5.24 -11.93
N GLY A 45 -1.79 6.49 -11.78
CA GLY A 45 -2.64 7.62 -11.43
C GLY A 45 -2.18 8.89 -12.13
N LEU A 46 -3.07 9.87 -12.16
CA LEU A 46 -2.78 11.19 -12.70
C LEU A 46 -3.45 12.30 -11.87
N LEU A 47 -2.89 13.49 -11.96
CA LEU A 47 -3.36 14.69 -11.28
C LEU A 47 -3.82 15.70 -12.33
N LEU A 48 -5.08 16.10 -12.24
CA LEU A 48 -5.67 17.13 -13.09
C LEU A 48 -5.89 18.42 -12.31
N LYS A 49 -5.83 19.55 -13.01
CA LYS A 49 -6.19 20.87 -12.51
C LYS A 49 -7.27 21.47 -13.42
N PRO A 50 -8.56 21.30 -13.08
CA PRO A 50 -9.65 21.95 -13.79
C PRO A 50 -9.79 23.43 -13.43
N SER A 51 -10.60 24.16 -14.21
CA SER A 51 -11.04 25.54 -13.93
C SER A 51 -12.23 25.62 -12.96
N PHE A 52 -12.82 24.48 -12.59
CA PHE A 52 -13.94 24.37 -11.65
C PHE A 52 -13.54 23.57 -10.41
N ALA A 53 -14.35 23.63 -9.36
CA ALA A 53 -14.12 22.87 -8.13
C ALA A 53 -15.03 21.64 -8.09
N VAL A 54 -14.50 20.53 -7.56
CA VAL A 54 -15.29 19.35 -7.18
C VAL A 54 -15.17 19.19 -5.67
N ALA A 55 -16.30 19.20 -4.96
CA ALA A 55 -16.33 19.17 -3.50
C ALA A 55 -16.29 17.75 -2.91
N HIS A 56 -16.74 16.75 -3.68
CA HIS A 56 -16.89 15.37 -3.21
C HIS A 56 -16.25 14.37 -4.16
N VAL A 57 -15.95 13.18 -3.65
CA VAL A 57 -15.51 12.08 -4.51
C VAL A 57 -16.63 11.73 -5.49
N LEU A 58 -16.28 11.67 -6.78
CA LEU A 58 -17.16 11.12 -7.81
C LEU A 58 -16.72 9.69 -8.07
N GLU A 59 -17.63 8.73 -7.97
CA GLU A 59 -17.33 7.31 -8.17
C GLU A 59 -18.37 6.70 -9.12
N SER A 60 -17.89 5.83 -10.02
CA SER A 60 -18.71 4.98 -10.86
C SER A 60 -18.00 3.66 -11.14
N PHE A 61 -18.67 2.76 -11.86
CA PHE A 61 -18.05 1.54 -12.39
C PHE A 61 -16.85 1.81 -13.31
N ALA A 62 -16.74 3.00 -13.92
CA ALA A 62 -15.61 3.36 -14.78
C ALA A 62 -14.36 3.74 -13.98
N GLY A 63 -14.52 4.27 -12.76
CA GLY A 63 -13.43 4.77 -11.93
C GLY A 63 -13.90 5.82 -10.92
N TYR A 64 -12.96 6.54 -10.31
CA TYR A 64 -13.25 7.63 -9.39
C TYR A 64 -12.38 8.86 -9.60
N VAL A 65 -12.93 10.01 -9.23
CA VAL A 65 -12.28 11.34 -9.21
C VAL A 65 -12.29 11.81 -7.76
N THR A 66 -11.12 12.03 -7.18
CA THR A 66 -10.99 12.44 -5.78
C THR A 66 -10.51 13.89 -5.69
N PRO A 67 -11.26 14.79 -5.02
CA PRO A 67 -10.78 16.14 -4.74
C PRO A 67 -9.48 16.12 -3.93
N GLY A 68 -8.49 16.85 -4.43
CA GLY A 68 -7.22 17.11 -3.79
C GLY A 68 -7.14 18.55 -3.26
N ARG A 69 -5.94 18.92 -2.76
CA ARG A 69 -5.67 20.29 -2.30
C ARG A 69 -5.65 21.28 -3.47
N ASP A 70 -5.99 22.52 -3.16
CA ASP A 70 -5.91 23.65 -4.09
C ASP A 70 -6.66 23.40 -5.39
N GLY A 71 -7.82 22.74 -5.34
CA GLY A 71 -8.67 22.46 -6.50
C GLY A 71 -8.06 21.50 -7.53
N HIS A 72 -7.05 20.70 -7.16
CA HIS A 72 -6.60 19.58 -7.98
C HIS A 72 -7.53 18.39 -7.83
N LEU A 73 -7.53 17.50 -8.82
CA LEU A 73 -8.27 16.25 -8.80
C LEU A 73 -7.31 15.08 -9.03
N LEU A 74 -7.35 14.10 -8.12
CA LEU A 74 -6.62 12.85 -8.26
C LEU A 74 -7.51 11.87 -9.02
N ILE A 75 -6.97 11.34 -10.12
CA ILE A 75 -7.60 10.30 -10.92
C ILE A 75 -6.79 9.04 -10.77
N GLY A 76 -7.46 7.97 -10.36
CA GLY A 76 -6.82 6.70 -10.12
C GLY A 76 -7.85 5.58 -10.03
N ALA A 77 -7.44 4.34 -10.12
CA ALA A 77 -6.13 3.92 -10.60
C ALA A 77 -6.26 2.60 -11.33
N THR A 78 -5.35 2.32 -12.25
CA THR A 78 -5.28 1.01 -12.90
C THR A 78 -4.96 -0.08 -11.86
N VAL A 79 -5.19 -1.33 -12.24
CA VAL A 79 -4.84 -2.51 -11.46
C VAL A 79 -4.14 -3.47 -12.41
N GLU A 80 -2.82 -3.59 -12.26
CA GLU A 80 -1.95 -4.31 -13.18
C GLU A 80 -1.04 -5.28 -12.40
N ASP A 81 -1.11 -6.56 -12.73
CA ASP A 81 -0.29 -7.61 -12.14
C ASP A 81 0.92 -7.91 -13.04
N ILE A 82 1.90 -7.01 -12.99
CA ILE A 82 3.07 -7.04 -13.89
C ILE A 82 4.40 -6.92 -13.12
N GLY A 83 4.40 -7.34 -11.86
CA GLY A 83 5.57 -7.25 -10.99
C GLY A 83 5.90 -5.80 -10.59
N TYR A 84 7.19 -5.49 -10.53
CA TYR A 84 7.71 -4.23 -9.98
C TYR A 84 7.81 -3.09 -11.01
N ASP A 85 7.19 -3.23 -12.19
CA ASP A 85 7.22 -2.16 -13.20
C ASP A 85 6.43 -0.93 -12.74
N GLN A 86 7.12 0.19 -12.55
CA GLN A 86 6.52 1.48 -12.17
C GLN A 86 6.49 2.50 -13.32
N ARG A 87 6.69 2.07 -14.56
CA ARG A 87 6.57 2.97 -15.73
C ARG A 87 5.10 3.29 -16.00
N VAL A 88 4.82 4.55 -16.26
CA VAL A 88 3.50 4.99 -16.76
C VAL A 88 3.36 4.55 -18.23
N THR A 89 2.19 4.09 -18.63
CA THR A 89 1.90 3.64 -20.00
C THR A 89 0.86 4.53 -20.66
N ALA A 90 1.00 4.75 -21.98
CA ALA A 90 0.04 5.52 -22.76
C ALA A 90 -1.38 4.93 -22.65
N ALA A 91 -1.51 3.61 -22.72
CA ALA A 91 -2.79 2.92 -22.55
C ALA A 91 -3.43 3.15 -21.17
N GLY A 92 -2.63 3.12 -20.10
CA GLY A 92 -3.12 3.41 -18.75
C GLY A 92 -3.63 4.83 -18.60
N MET A 93 -2.90 5.81 -19.15
CA MET A 93 -3.30 7.22 -19.13
C MET A 93 -4.54 7.47 -19.98
N GLN A 94 -4.61 6.91 -21.19
CA GLN A 94 -5.79 7.00 -22.06
C GLN A 94 -7.03 6.46 -21.34
N LYS A 95 -6.92 5.30 -20.69
CA LYS A 95 -8.02 4.71 -19.91
C LYS A 95 -8.47 5.66 -18.80
N LEU A 96 -7.55 6.09 -17.93
CA LEU A 96 -7.87 6.95 -16.79
C LEU A 96 -8.48 8.29 -17.19
N LEU A 97 -7.96 8.93 -18.23
CA LEU A 97 -8.52 10.17 -18.77
C LEU A 97 -9.92 9.94 -19.34
N SER A 98 -10.11 8.87 -20.10
CA SER A 98 -11.41 8.53 -20.69
C SER A 98 -12.47 8.27 -19.61
N ASP A 99 -12.11 7.52 -18.57
CA ASP A 99 -13.04 7.20 -17.47
C ASP A 99 -13.36 8.44 -16.63
N ALA A 100 -12.38 9.31 -16.37
CA ALA A 100 -12.60 10.58 -15.68
C ALA A 100 -13.53 11.51 -16.48
N MET A 101 -13.33 11.63 -17.79
CA MET A 101 -14.16 12.49 -18.66
C MET A 101 -15.59 11.93 -18.83
N ARG A 102 -15.80 10.62 -18.68
CA ARG A 102 -17.15 10.05 -18.59
C ARG A 102 -17.88 10.47 -17.32
N LEU A 103 -17.16 10.61 -16.21
CA LEU A 103 -17.71 11.06 -14.92
C LEU A 103 -17.97 12.56 -14.90
N ALA A 104 -17.04 13.35 -15.44
CA ALA A 104 -17.13 14.80 -15.50
C ALA A 104 -16.58 15.29 -16.86
N PRO A 105 -17.46 15.48 -17.86
CA PRO A 105 -17.07 15.84 -19.23
C PRO A 105 -16.18 17.10 -19.33
N ASP A 106 -16.39 18.08 -18.45
CA ASP A 106 -15.61 19.32 -18.41
C ASP A 106 -14.13 19.11 -18.07
N LEU A 107 -13.74 17.92 -17.59
CA LEU A 107 -12.33 17.55 -17.40
C LEU A 107 -11.55 17.47 -18.71
N HIS A 108 -12.20 17.48 -19.87
CA HIS A 108 -11.52 17.59 -21.17
C HIS A 108 -10.60 18.81 -21.26
N ASN A 109 -10.96 19.92 -20.58
CA ASN A 109 -10.19 21.16 -20.58
C ASN A 109 -9.23 21.28 -19.38
N ALA A 110 -9.14 20.26 -18.52
CA ALA A 110 -8.29 20.32 -17.34
C ALA A 110 -6.81 20.19 -17.71
N THR A 111 -5.94 20.90 -16.99
CA THR A 111 -4.50 20.75 -17.16
C THR A 111 -4.04 19.43 -16.55
N LEU A 112 -3.30 18.62 -17.32
CA LEU A 112 -2.60 17.45 -16.78
C LEU A 112 -1.34 17.92 -16.05
N VAL A 113 -1.36 17.81 -14.73
CA VAL A 113 -0.26 18.31 -13.88
C VAL A 113 0.84 17.27 -13.72
N ARG A 114 0.48 16.01 -13.47
CA ARG A 114 1.43 14.92 -13.22
C ARG A 114 0.81 13.55 -13.46
N THR A 115 1.64 12.58 -13.79
CA THR A 115 1.31 11.15 -13.80
C THR A 115 2.28 10.37 -12.92
N TRP A 116 1.87 9.19 -12.42
CA TRP A 116 2.71 8.29 -11.65
C TRP A 116 2.22 6.85 -11.71
N ALA A 117 3.07 5.91 -11.27
CA ALA A 117 2.65 4.55 -10.94
C ALA A 117 3.24 4.11 -9.60
N GLY A 118 2.40 3.51 -8.76
CA GLY A 118 2.79 2.94 -7.46
C GLY A 118 2.56 1.43 -7.43
N LEU A 119 3.20 0.75 -6.49
CA LEU A 119 3.04 -0.68 -6.25
C LEU A 119 2.26 -0.90 -4.97
N ARG A 120 1.08 -1.51 -5.08
CA ARG A 120 0.26 -1.88 -3.92
C ARG A 120 0.74 -3.23 -3.40
N PRO A 121 1.01 -3.37 -2.09
CA PRO A 121 1.40 -4.66 -1.52
C PRO A 121 0.16 -5.54 -1.36
N CYS A 122 0.05 -6.62 -2.12
CA CYS A 122 -1.07 -7.56 -2.05
C CYS A 122 -0.58 -8.91 -1.57
N SER A 123 -1.18 -9.45 -0.50
CA SER A 123 -0.96 -10.84 -0.12
C SER A 123 -1.70 -11.79 -1.07
N VAL A 124 -1.48 -13.09 -0.94
CA VAL A 124 -2.20 -14.13 -1.70
C VAL A 124 -3.71 -14.05 -1.48
N ASP A 125 -4.16 -13.77 -0.25
CA ASP A 125 -5.57 -13.67 0.12
C ASP A 125 -6.15 -12.25 0.07
N GLY A 126 -5.34 -11.24 -0.28
CA GLY A 126 -5.73 -9.83 -0.32
C GLY A 126 -5.92 -9.16 1.05
N LEU A 127 -5.59 -9.84 2.15
CA LEU A 127 -5.69 -9.31 3.51
C LEU A 127 -4.33 -8.83 4.06
N PRO A 128 -4.31 -7.82 4.95
CA PRO A 128 -3.07 -7.42 5.64
C PRO A 128 -2.36 -8.59 6.34
N ILE A 129 -1.04 -8.48 6.48
CA ILE A 129 -0.21 -9.38 7.27
C ILE A 129 0.30 -8.61 8.49
N LEU A 130 -0.26 -8.91 9.66
CA LEU A 130 -0.09 -8.17 10.91
C LEU A 130 0.26 -9.11 12.06
N GLY A 131 1.33 -8.79 12.80
CA GLY A 131 1.63 -9.42 14.08
C GLY A 131 2.93 -10.20 14.13
N PRO A 132 3.14 -10.98 15.21
CA PRO A 132 4.34 -11.77 15.43
C PRO A 132 4.49 -12.89 14.41
N VAL A 133 5.74 -13.21 14.08
CA VAL A 133 6.09 -14.33 13.18
C VAL A 133 6.45 -15.56 14.02
N ALA A 134 5.78 -16.70 13.81
CA ALA A 134 6.09 -17.92 14.55
C ALA A 134 7.56 -18.34 14.41
N GLY A 135 8.12 -18.84 15.51
CA GLY A 135 9.51 -19.29 15.57
C GLY A 135 10.57 -18.17 15.47
N LYS A 136 10.15 -16.90 15.34
CA LYS A 136 11.03 -15.73 15.24
C LYS A 136 10.73 -14.69 16.31
N ASN A 137 11.15 -14.96 17.55
CA ASN A 137 10.95 -14.07 18.70
C ASN A 137 11.51 -12.67 18.44
N GLY A 138 10.66 -11.65 18.55
CA GLY A 138 11.01 -10.26 18.27
C GLY A 138 10.80 -9.83 16.81
N LEU A 139 10.43 -10.75 15.90
CA LEU A 139 10.03 -10.39 14.54
C LEU A 139 8.53 -10.14 14.47
N LEU A 140 8.17 -9.01 13.88
CA LEU A 140 6.79 -8.57 13.65
C LEU A 140 6.62 -8.23 12.16
N MET A 141 5.40 -8.35 11.66
CA MET A 141 5.03 -7.93 10.30
C MET A 141 3.87 -6.94 10.33
N ALA A 142 3.91 -5.96 9.42
CA ALA A 142 2.84 -5.00 9.18
C ALA A 142 2.87 -4.60 7.70
N THR A 143 2.29 -5.43 6.83
CA THR A 143 2.36 -5.25 5.37
C THR A 143 1.08 -5.74 4.67
N ALA A 144 1.10 -5.73 3.33
CA ALA A 144 0.04 -6.28 2.49
C ALA A 144 -1.35 -5.59 2.56
N HIS A 145 -1.42 -4.33 2.96
CA HIS A 145 -2.69 -3.59 3.06
C HIS A 145 -3.37 -3.25 1.72
N PHE A 146 -2.77 -3.63 0.60
CA PHE A 146 -3.28 -3.44 -0.76
C PHE A 146 -3.81 -2.01 -1.01
N ARG A 147 -5.12 -1.85 -1.20
CA ARG A 147 -5.78 -0.56 -1.49
C ARG A 147 -6.11 0.27 -0.25
N ASN A 148 -5.98 -0.33 0.93
CA ASN A 148 -6.48 0.24 2.19
C ASN A 148 -5.35 0.66 3.14
N GLY A 149 -4.10 0.72 2.69
CA GLY A 149 -2.95 1.03 3.54
C GLY A 149 -3.04 2.39 4.25
N ILE A 150 -3.48 3.43 3.55
CA ILE A 150 -3.68 4.76 4.17
C ILE A 150 -4.82 4.72 5.20
N LEU A 151 -5.95 4.11 4.84
CA LEU A 151 -7.12 3.98 5.71
C LEU A 151 -6.80 3.19 6.99
N LEU A 152 -6.06 2.10 6.87
CA LEU A 152 -5.77 1.16 7.95
C LEU A 152 -4.48 1.48 8.71
N ALA A 153 -3.69 2.47 8.29
CA ALA A 153 -2.43 2.83 8.96
C ALA A 153 -2.62 3.15 10.46
N PRO A 154 -3.61 3.95 10.89
CA PRO A 154 -3.77 4.29 12.30
C PRO A 154 -4.03 3.07 13.19
N ILE A 155 -4.97 2.20 12.78
CA ILE A 155 -5.28 1.00 13.55
C ILE A 155 -4.13 -0.01 13.52
N THR A 156 -3.46 -0.16 12.37
CA THR A 156 -2.27 -1.01 12.25
C THR A 156 -1.19 -0.56 13.23
N ALA A 157 -0.90 0.74 13.29
CA ALA A 157 0.10 1.28 14.20
C ALA A 157 -0.24 0.99 15.67
N GLN A 158 -1.51 1.18 16.06
CA GLN A 158 -1.95 0.88 17.42
C GLN A 158 -1.74 -0.60 17.80
N LEU A 159 -2.13 -1.52 16.91
CA LEU A 159 -1.91 -2.96 17.10
C LEU A 159 -0.41 -3.30 17.21
N MET A 160 0.42 -2.69 16.35
CA MET A 160 1.86 -2.91 16.37
C MET A 160 2.52 -2.41 17.65
N VAL A 161 2.08 -1.28 18.21
CA VAL A 161 2.58 -0.77 19.48
C VAL A 161 2.31 -1.76 20.61
N ASP A 162 1.15 -2.40 20.65
CA ASP A 162 0.85 -3.41 21.68
C ASP A 162 1.85 -4.57 21.63
N TRP A 163 2.10 -5.16 20.46
CA TRP A 163 3.10 -6.22 20.33
C TRP A 163 4.54 -5.74 20.61
N VAL A 164 4.88 -4.51 20.23
CA VAL A 164 6.18 -3.89 20.58
C VAL A 164 6.31 -3.70 22.09
N GLN A 165 5.22 -3.48 22.81
CA GLN A 165 5.22 -3.39 24.28
C GLN A 165 5.02 -4.73 24.98
N GLY A 166 4.86 -5.84 24.24
CA GLY A 166 4.62 -7.17 24.80
C GLY A 166 3.19 -7.37 25.30
N ARG A 167 2.25 -6.54 24.85
CA ARG A 167 0.82 -6.66 25.14
C ARG A 167 0.09 -7.39 24.02
N THR A 168 -1.02 -8.01 24.36
CA THR A 168 -1.97 -8.56 23.38
C THR A 168 -2.89 -7.42 22.90
N PRO A 169 -3.05 -7.22 21.58
CA PRO A 169 -3.99 -6.22 21.08
C PRO A 169 -5.44 -6.53 21.49
N ALA A 170 -6.24 -5.49 21.69
CA ALA A 170 -7.64 -5.64 22.11
C ALA A 170 -8.57 -6.18 21.01
N LEU A 171 -8.19 -6.00 19.73
CA LEU A 171 -8.92 -6.55 18.60
C LEU A 171 -8.41 -7.95 18.24
N ASP A 172 -9.32 -8.85 17.89
CA ASP A 172 -8.93 -10.12 17.29
C ASP A 172 -8.44 -9.89 15.86
N VAL A 173 -7.13 -10.08 15.69
CA VAL A 173 -6.40 -9.91 14.44
C VAL A 173 -5.85 -11.24 13.92
N LYS A 174 -6.31 -12.36 14.47
CA LYS A 174 -5.94 -13.71 14.02
C LYS A 174 -6.14 -13.93 12.51
N PRO A 175 -7.20 -13.40 11.86
CA PRO A 175 -7.33 -13.51 10.40
C PRO A 175 -6.19 -12.82 9.60
N PHE A 176 -5.43 -11.93 10.24
CA PHE A 176 -4.32 -11.18 9.63
C PHE A 176 -2.95 -11.70 10.07
N ALA A 177 -2.88 -12.73 10.91
CA ALA A 177 -1.63 -13.26 11.42
C ALA A 177 -0.70 -13.76 10.28
N PRO A 178 0.64 -13.66 10.43
CA PRO A 178 1.59 -14.20 9.45
C PRO A 178 1.45 -15.72 9.24
N ASP A 179 1.18 -16.47 10.32
CA ASP A 179 1.16 -17.94 10.33
C ASP A 179 -0.08 -18.56 9.65
N ARG A 180 -0.89 -17.76 8.96
CA ARG A 180 -2.04 -18.26 8.18
C ARG A 180 -1.63 -18.82 6.81
N PHE A 181 -0.35 -18.69 6.44
CA PHE A 181 0.25 -19.16 5.20
C PHE A 181 1.24 -20.29 5.46
#